data_AF-A0AAD8DQ19-F1
#
_entry.id   AF-A0AAD8DQ19-F1
#
_cell.length_a   1.000
_cell.length_b   1.000
_cell.length_c   1.000
_cell.angle_alpha   90.00
_cell.angle_beta   90.00
_cell.angle_gamma   90.00
#
_symmetry.space_group_name_H-M   'P 1'
#
loop_
_entity.id
_entity.type
_entity.pdbx_description
1 polymer ?
#
loop_
_entity_poly.entity_id
_entity_poly.type
_entity_poly.pdbx_seq_one_letter_code
_entity_poly.pdbx_strand_id
1 'polypeptide(L)'
;MCPIWPLHLIILYILALCPLWVLCQSAPTLLATFLPNITTVNMDEYEYVNVTISGADMQAGDQFTLATANDHLLAADWNSTYTLTEDHVQKKRFDGKVRVTGKFLGRTNVLVRHHRSGTEGIQVNGSLPVIVLRPERVIDTIFVTSVATFVSLIFINFGCAMHWPTVKDVLRRPIGPLIGMCGQFLFMPLMSFGLGFLIFPHDPAMRLGMFFTGVAPGGGASNIWTFILGGNLNLSLAMTSISTLASFGFMPMWLFSLGQVVFRNAHIVVPYTRIATFVVGLLVPLGIGLGMQKWTPKIAKFMVRILKGFSTTLLLFIIIFAIVTNLYIFELFTWQIVVAGMGIPWLGYCFGYFLAWACRQPHADSLAISIETGIQNTGIAIFLLRYALDQPEADLTTVVPVSCAIMTPVPMTCIYIYQKVKACFVNRRKHKKMLEEDITPRGDSPQPAIISTADLYGKSNKGLEDDLKTDLENTGVNPTPVSVAN
;
A
#
# COMPACT_ATOMS: atom_id res chain seq x y z
N MET A 1 -64.02 -12.48 48.15
CA MET A 1 -63.92 -13.19 46.86
C MET A 1 -64.14 -12.14 45.77
N CYS A 2 -63.05 -11.56 45.23
CA CYS A 2 -63.14 -10.44 44.30
C CYS A 2 -63.55 -10.92 42.89
N PRO A 3 -64.51 -10.26 42.22
CA PRO A 3 -65.12 -10.72 40.96
C PRO A 3 -64.36 -10.25 39.71
N ILE A 4 -63.02 -10.19 39.75
CA ILE A 4 -62.20 -9.62 38.65
C ILE A 4 -61.50 -10.72 37.83
N TRP A 5 -61.72 -11.99 38.18
CA TRP A 5 -61.05 -13.14 37.54
C TRP A 5 -61.23 -13.28 36.00
N PRO A 6 -62.33 -12.84 35.35
CA PRO A 6 -62.41 -12.91 33.88
C PRO A 6 -61.68 -11.78 33.15
N LEU A 7 -61.35 -10.67 33.83
CA LEU A 7 -60.78 -9.48 33.18
C LEU A 7 -59.31 -9.68 32.77
N HIS A 8 -58.55 -10.45 33.56
CA HIS A 8 -57.13 -10.74 33.26
C HIS A 8 -56.96 -11.63 32.01
N LEU A 9 -57.89 -12.57 31.76
CA LEU A 9 -57.89 -13.42 30.57
C LEU A 9 -58.23 -12.64 29.29
N ILE A 10 -59.19 -11.69 29.37
CA ILE A 10 -59.53 -10.81 28.24
C ILE A 10 -58.37 -9.86 27.90
N ILE A 11 -57.71 -9.30 28.91
CA ILE A 11 -56.54 -8.43 28.73
C ILE A 11 -55.37 -9.20 28.09
N LEU A 12 -55.11 -10.45 28.51
CA LEU A 12 -54.09 -11.30 27.90
C LEU A 12 -54.42 -11.67 26.44
N TYR A 13 -55.70 -11.92 26.13
CA TYR A 13 -56.14 -12.21 24.78
C TYR A 13 -55.99 -10.99 23.85
N ILE A 14 -56.31 -9.78 24.34
CA ILE A 14 -56.11 -8.52 23.61
C ILE A 14 -54.61 -8.21 23.44
N LEU A 15 -53.78 -8.41 24.48
CA LEU A 15 -52.33 -8.25 24.41
C LEU A 15 -51.63 -9.27 23.50
N ALA A 16 -52.19 -10.46 23.34
CA ALA A 16 -51.67 -11.49 22.41
C ALA A 16 -52.13 -11.27 20.95
N LEU A 17 -53.31 -10.70 20.72
CA LEU A 17 -53.85 -10.43 19.39
C LEU A 17 -53.36 -9.10 18.79
N CYS A 18 -53.04 -8.10 19.62
CA CYS A 18 -52.57 -6.79 19.15
C CYS A 18 -51.26 -6.87 18.34
N PRO A 19 -50.23 -7.66 18.74
CA PRO A 19 -49.03 -7.87 17.93
C PRO A 19 -49.31 -8.58 16.60
N LEU A 20 -50.27 -9.52 16.59
CA LEU A 20 -50.69 -10.28 15.40
C LEU A 20 -51.45 -9.38 14.40
N TRP A 21 -52.24 -8.42 14.88
CA TRP A 21 -52.94 -7.46 14.04
C TRP A 21 -52.01 -6.39 13.45
N VAL A 22 -51.03 -5.92 14.23
CA VAL A 22 -49.99 -4.98 13.77
C VAL A 22 -49.05 -5.63 12.75
N LEU A 23 -48.70 -6.91 12.91
CA LEU A 23 -47.90 -7.67 11.93
C LEU A 23 -48.63 -7.92 10.60
N CYS A 24 -49.97 -7.89 10.58
CA CYS A 24 -50.76 -8.00 9.36
C CYS A 24 -50.93 -6.67 8.59
N GLN A 25 -50.62 -5.52 9.18
CA GLN A 25 -50.80 -4.20 8.54
C GLN A 25 -49.56 -3.66 7.83
N SER A 26 -48.41 -4.36 7.89
CA SER A 26 -47.15 -3.87 7.30
C SER A 26 -46.55 -4.85 6.29
N ALA A 27 -47.36 -5.40 5.39
CA ALA A 27 -46.83 -6.01 4.18
C ALA A 27 -46.58 -4.90 3.15
N PRO A 28 -45.34 -4.71 2.66
CA PRO A 28 -45.05 -3.78 1.56
C PRO A 28 -45.89 -4.19 0.35
N THR A 29 -46.65 -3.26 -0.21
CA THR A 29 -47.70 -3.58 -1.18
C THR A 29 -47.18 -3.73 -2.61
N LEU A 30 -45.92 -3.35 -2.88
CA LEU A 30 -45.24 -3.48 -4.17
C LEU A 30 -43.84 -4.11 -3.98
N LEU A 31 -43.55 -5.12 -4.80
CA LEU A 31 -42.28 -5.85 -4.84
C LEU A 31 -41.67 -5.77 -6.24
N ALA A 32 -40.45 -5.24 -6.34
CA ALA A 32 -39.63 -5.23 -7.54
C ALA A 32 -38.68 -6.44 -7.56
N THR A 33 -38.80 -7.26 -8.59
CA THR A 33 -37.91 -8.39 -8.86
C THR A 33 -37.13 -8.13 -10.14
N PHE A 34 -35.82 -8.38 -10.11
CA PHE A 34 -34.92 -8.14 -11.24
C PHE A 34 -34.38 -9.45 -11.78
N LEU A 35 -34.24 -9.55 -13.10
CA LEU A 35 -33.67 -10.70 -13.79
C LEU A 35 -32.59 -10.20 -14.76
N PRO A 36 -31.30 -10.55 -14.52
CA PRO A 36 -30.77 -11.35 -13.40
C PRO A 36 -30.85 -10.64 -12.03
N ASN A 37 -30.75 -11.42 -10.93
CA ASN A 37 -30.85 -10.91 -9.55
C ASN A 37 -29.64 -10.03 -9.14
N ILE A 38 -28.51 -10.16 -9.84
CA ILE A 38 -27.28 -9.37 -9.69
C ILE A 38 -26.76 -9.13 -11.10
N THR A 39 -26.29 -7.91 -11.38
CA THR A 39 -25.74 -7.54 -12.69
C THR A 39 -24.34 -6.97 -12.55
N THR A 40 -23.47 -7.31 -13.50
CA THR A 40 -22.11 -6.77 -13.62
C THR A 40 -22.02 -5.91 -14.87
N VAL A 41 -21.54 -4.68 -14.76
CA VAL A 41 -21.42 -3.74 -15.90
C VAL A 41 -20.02 -3.16 -15.92
N ASN A 42 -19.39 -3.03 -17.09
CA ASN A 42 -18.10 -2.35 -17.16
C ASN A 42 -18.28 -0.82 -17.12
N MET A 43 -17.25 -0.11 -16.67
CA MET A 43 -17.19 1.35 -16.78
C MET A 43 -17.40 1.80 -18.23
N ASP A 44 -18.17 2.86 -18.40
CA ASP A 44 -18.57 3.47 -19.68
C ASP A 44 -19.38 2.55 -20.61
N GLU A 45 -19.76 1.36 -20.14
CA GLU A 45 -20.66 0.43 -20.82
C GLU A 45 -22.04 0.41 -20.13
N TYR A 46 -23.02 -0.17 -20.83
CA TYR A 46 -24.37 -0.34 -20.31
C TYR A 46 -24.89 -1.76 -20.53
N GLU A 47 -25.70 -2.24 -19.60
CA GLU A 47 -26.48 -3.47 -19.74
C GLU A 47 -27.98 -3.21 -19.55
N TYR A 48 -28.79 -4.08 -20.15
CA TYR A 48 -30.22 -4.08 -19.93
C TYR A 48 -30.61 -5.16 -18.92
N VAL A 49 -31.37 -4.74 -17.90
CA VAL A 49 -31.90 -5.64 -16.88
C VAL A 49 -33.41 -5.63 -16.94
N ASN A 50 -34.01 -6.82 -16.97
CA ASN A 50 -35.46 -6.93 -16.92
C ASN A 50 -35.92 -6.74 -15.47
N VAL A 51 -36.93 -5.90 -15.27
CA VAL A 51 -37.56 -5.68 -13.97
C VAL A 51 -39.03 -6.02 -14.06
N THR A 52 -39.50 -6.79 -13.09
CA THR A 52 -40.91 -7.09 -12.88
C THR A 52 -41.33 -6.52 -11.55
N ILE A 53 -42.28 -5.58 -11.57
CA ILE A 53 -42.88 -5.01 -10.36
C ILE A 53 -44.26 -5.65 -10.19
N SER A 54 -44.52 -6.22 -9.03
CA SER A 54 -45.78 -6.89 -8.71
C SER A 54 -46.36 -6.37 -7.40
N GLY A 55 -47.68 -6.20 -7.35
CA GLY A 55 -48.34 -5.77 -6.12
C GLY A 55 -49.75 -5.24 -6.29
N ALA A 56 -50.46 -5.09 -5.18
CA ALA A 56 -51.90 -4.76 -5.17
C ALA A 56 -52.20 -3.26 -5.26
N ASP A 57 -51.21 -2.41 -5.00
CA ASP A 57 -51.38 -0.95 -4.85
C ASP A 57 -51.12 -0.13 -6.12
N MET A 58 -51.02 -0.78 -7.29
CA MET A 58 -50.84 -0.10 -8.57
C MET A 58 -52.12 0.64 -9.00
N GLN A 59 -52.01 1.93 -9.36
CA GLN A 59 -53.09 2.70 -9.97
C GLN A 59 -52.70 3.20 -11.37
N ALA A 60 -53.71 3.42 -12.22
CA ALA A 60 -53.48 3.94 -13.57
C ALA A 60 -52.98 5.39 -13.48
N GLY A 61 -51.90 5.70 -14.20
CA GLY A 61 -51.23 7.01 -14.14
C GLY A 61 -50.10 7.13 -13.12
N ASP A 62 -49.85 6.12 -12.28
CA ASP A 62 -48.65 6.07 -11.45
C ASP A 62 -47.37 5.99 -12.33
N GLN A 63 -46.27 6.56 -11.84
CA GLN A 63 -44.96 6.53 -12.51
C GLN A 63 -43.92 5.82 -11.64
N PHE A 64 -43.10 4.97 -12.25
CA PHE A 64 -41.92 4.41 -11.60
C PHE A 64 -40.68 5.19 -12.00
N THR A 65 -39.95 5.71 -11.02
CA THR A 65 -38.63 6.31 -11.22
C THR A 65 -37.55 5.40 -10.68
N LEU A 66 -36.38 5.44 -11.31
CA LEU A 66 -35.21 4.71 -10.85
C LEU A 66 -34.34 5.67 -10.05
N ALA A 67 -33.84 5.19 -8.92
CA ALA A 67 -32.84 5.89 -8.13
C ALA A 67 -31.67 4.94 -7.91
N THR A 68 -30.44 5.46 -7.93
CA THR A 68 -29.28 4.67 -7.52
C THR A 68 -28.89 5.06 -6.10
N ALA A 69 -28.34 4.12 -5.34
CA ALA A 69 -27.81 4.42 -4.02
C ALA A 69 -26.57 5.33 -4.08
N ASN A 70 -25.87 5.37 -5.23
CA ASN A 70 -24.71 6.21 -5.47
C ASN A 70 -24.60 6.57 -6.96
N ASP A 71 -25.03 7.80 -7.29
CA ASP A 71 -25.10 8.30 -8.67
C ASP A 71 -23.73 8.54 -9.32
N HIS A 72 -22.65 8.53 -8.53
CA HIS A 72 -21.26 8.60 -9.01
C HIS A 72 -20.82 7.26 -9.61
N LEU A 73 -21.29 6.14 -9.07
CA LEU A 73 -20.90 4.80 -9.52
C LEU A 73 -21.71 4.36 -10.74
N LEU A 74 -22.99 4.71 -10.76
CA LEU A 74 -23.94 4.13 -11.70
C LEU A 74 -25.04 5.13 -12.09
N ALA A 75 -25.49 5.07 -13.33
CA ALA A 75 -26.76 5.66 -13.75
C ALA A 75 -27.73 4.56 -14.16
N ALA A 76 -29.00 4.72 -13.82
CA ALA A 76 -30.05 3.78 -14.18
C ALA A 76 -31.23 4.55 -14.80
N ASP A 77 -31.51 4.27 -16.07
CA ASP A 77 -32.58 4.90 -16.83
C ASP A 77 -33.55 3.85 -17.34
N TRP A 78 -34.81 4.24 -17.48
CA TRP A 78 -35.75 3.42 -18.23
C TRP A 78 -35.44 3.51 -19.72
N ASN A 79 -35.57 2.39 -20.44
CA ASN A 79 -35.43 2.41 -21.90
C ASN A 79 -36.53 3.25 -22.58
N SER A 80 -37.68 3.40 -21.93
CA SER A 80 -38.75 4.33 -22.31
C SER A 80 -39.58 4.72 -21.08
N THR A 81 -40.16 5.92 -21.07
CA THR A 81 -41.06 6.39 -20.01
C THR A 81 -42.35 5.59 -20.04
N TYR A 82 -42.56 4.69 -19.08
CA TYR A 82 -43.77 3.89 -18.99
C TYR A 82 -44.73 4.48 -17.95
N THR A 83 -45.83 5.06 -18.42
CA THR A 83 -47.01 5.33 -17.59
C THR A 83 -47.83 4.05 -17.43
N LEU A 84 -48.23 3.73 -16.20
CA LEU A 84 -49.05 2.56 -15.92
C LEU A 84 -50.44 2.67 -16.59
N THR A 85 -50.69 1.85 -17.60
CA THR A 85 -52.00 1.63 -18.23
C THR A 85 -52.92 0.77 -17.36
N GLU A 86 -54.24 0.86 -17.57
CA GLU A 86 -55.25 0.08 -16.83
C GLU A 86 -55.03 -1.45 -16.90
N ASP A 87 -54.51 -1.97 -18.01
CA ASP A 87 -54.16 -3.39 -18.16
C ASP A 87 -53.09 -3.87 -17.17
N HIS A 88 -52.13 -3.01 -16.81
CA HIS A 88 -51.09 -3.34 -15.83
C HIS A 88 -51.66 -3.40 -14.41
N VAL A 89 -52.64 -2.54 -14.12
CA VAL A 89 -53.36 -2.50 -12.85
C VAL A 89 -54.20 -3.78 -12.68
N GLN A 90 -54.91 -4.20 -13.73
CA GLN A 90 -55.69 -5.44 -13.69
C GLN A 90 -54.81 -6.69 -13.50
N LYS A 91 -53.64 -6.73 -14.15
CA LYS A 91 -52.67 -7.83 -14.02
C LYS A 91 -51.83 -7.78 -12.74
N LYS A 92 -51.90 -6.68 -11.96
CA LYS A 92 -51.07 -6.43 -10.77
C LYS A 92 -49.57 -6.62 -11.02
N ARG A 93 -49.15 -6.37 -12.26
CA ARG A 93 -47.81 -6.70 -12.75
C ARG A 93 -47.40 -5.73 -13.84
N PHE A 94 -46.21 -5.19 -13.68
CA PHE A 94 -45.52 -4.37 -14.66
C PHE A 94 -44.19 -5.01 -15.02
N ASP A 95 -43.94 -5.23 -16.31
CA ASP A 95 -42.67 -5.74 -16.83
C ASP A 95 -41.99 -4.62 -17.64
N GLY A 96 -40.75 -4.30 -17.29
CA GLY A 96 -39.98 -3.24 -17.94
C GLY A 96 -38.51 -3.62 -18.13
N LYS A 97 -37.80 -2.80 -18.90
CA LYS A 97 -36.35 -2.91 -19.10
C LYS A 97 -35.65 -1.66 -18.60
N VAL A 98 -34.69 -1.86 -17.71
CA VAL A 98 -33.83 -0.82 -17.16
C VAL A 98 -32.49 -0.86 -17.86
N ARG A 99 -32.03 0.28 -18.35
CA ARG A 99 -30.66 0.47 -18.83
C ARG A 99 -29.80 0.91 -17.67
N VAL A 100 -28.81 0.11 -17.35
CA VAL A 100 -27.87 0.34 -16.26
C VAL A 100 -26.51 0.68 -16.86
N THR A 101 -26.00 1.88 -16.61
CA THR A 101 -24.74 2.39 -17.16
C THR A 101 -23.70 2.54 -16.06
N GLY A 102 -22.55 1.88 -16.21
CA GLY A 102 -21.41 1.97 -15.30
C GLY A 102 -20.68 3.30 -15.49
N LYS A 103 -20.56 4.11 -14.43
CA LYS A 103 -19.75 5.34 -14.46
C LYS A 103 -18.39 5.15 -13.81
N PHE A 104 -18.36 4.53 -12.64
CA PHE A 104 -17.13 4.36 -11.86
C PHE A 104 -17.14 3.05 -11.09
N LEU A 105 -15.96 2.46 -10.87
CA LEU A 105 -15.82 1.14 -10.26
C LEU A 105 -16.35 1.09 -8.83
N GLY A 106 -17.04 0.01 -8.48
CA GLY A 106 -17.59 -0.18 -7.14
C GLY A 106 -18.84 -1.04 -7.10
N ARG A 107 -19.48 -1.10 -5.93
CA ARG A 107 -20.76 -1.80 -5.72
C ARG A 107 -21.83 -0.79 -5.33
N THR A 108 -22.97 -0.86 -5.99
CA THR A 108 -24.13 0.00 -5.67
C THR A 108 -25.44 -0.74 -5.95
N ASN A 109 -26.53 -0.23 -5.39
CA ASN A 109 -27.85 -0.80 -5.57
C ASN A 109 -28.73 0.15 -6.40
N VAL A 110 -29.46 -0.40 -7.36
CA VAL A 110 -30.54 0.31 -8.04
C VAL A 110 -31.84 0.05 -7.30
N LEU A 111 -32.55 1.14 -7.01
CA LEU A 111 -33.80 1.18 -6.27
C LEU A 111 -34.91 1.67 -7.20
N VAL A 112 -36.11 1.13 -7.05
CA VAL A 112 -37.30 1.63 -7.74
C VAL A 112 -38.10 2.48 -6.76
N ARG A 113 -38.46 3.68 -7.19
CA ARG A 113 -39.39 4.56 -6.48
C ARG A 113 -40.69 4.63 -7.25
N HIS A 114 -41.79 4.54 -6.52
CA HIS A 114 -43.14 4.71 -7.03
C HIS A 114 -43.57 6.14 -6.73
N HIS A 115 -43.98 6.88 -7.76
CA HIS A 115 -44.45 8.25 -7.62
C HIS A 115 -45.93 8.32 -8.02
N ARG A 116 -46.75 8.75 -7.05
CA ARG A 116 -48.16 9.05 -7.25
C ARG A 116 -48.34 10.56 -7.23
N SER A 117 -49.13 11.08 -8.18
CA SER A 117 -49.36 12.52 -8.37
C SER A 117 -49.73 13.19 -7.04
N GLY A 118 -48.88 14.11 -6.57
CA GLY A 118 -49.07 14.86 -5.32
C GLY A 118 -48.44 14.28 -4.04
N THR A 119 -47.67 13.18 -4.12
CA THR A 119 -46.99 12.56 -2.97
C THR A 119 -45.48 12.34 -3.22
N GLU A 120 -44.65 12.43 -2.17
CA GLU A 120 -43.24 12.04 -2.26
C GLU A 120 -43.11 10.57 -2.66
N GLY A 121 -42.11 10.25 -3.50
CA GLY A 121 -41.97 8.91 -4.06
C GLY A 121 -41.70 7.84 -3.00
N ILE A 122 -42.57 6.83 -2.92
CA ILE A 122 -42.45 5.71 -1.98
C ILE A 122 -41.47 4.70 -2.56
N GLN A 123 -40.51 4.24 -1.77
CA GLN A 123 -39.56 3.21 -2.20
C GLN A 123 -40.26 1.86 -2.33
N VAL A 124 -40.13 1.23 -3.49
CA VAL A 124 -40.63 -0.13 -3.73
C VAL A 124 -39.65 -1.13 -3.10
N ASN A 125 -40.17 -2.20 -2.51
CA ASN A 125 -39.31 -3.22 -1.92
C ASN A 125 -38.61 -4.04 -3.00
N GLY A 126 -37.31 -4.28 -2.81
CA GLY A 126 -36.46 -4.93 -3.80
C GLY A 126 -35.45 -3.94 -4.39
N SER A 127 -34.20 -4.39 -4.46
CA SER A 127 -33.09 -3.63 -5.02
C SER A 127 -32.29 -4.53 -5.94
N LEU A 128 -31.77 -3.98 -7.02
CA LEU A 128 -30.82 -4.69 -7.88
C LEU A 128 -29.39 -4.33 -7.44
N PRO A 129 -28.61 -5.29 -6.91
CA PRO A 129 -27.19 -5.10 -6.71
C PRO A 129 -26.47 -5.07 -8.05
N VAL A 130 -25.71 -4.00 -8.29
CA VAL A 130 -24.91 -3.82 -9.49
C VAL A 130 -23.44 -3.67 -9.11
N ILE A 131 -22.59 -4.44 -9.79
CA ILE A 131 -21.15 -4.39 -9.64
C ILE A 131 -20.58 -3.72 -10.89
N VAL A 132 -19.94 -2.56 -10.71
CA VAL A 132 -19.28 -1.85 -11.78
C VAL A 132 -17.81 -2.25 -11.82
N LEU A 133 -17.39 -2.87 -12.92
CA LEU A 133 -16.04 -3.37 -13.14
C LEU A 133 -15.27 -2.44 -14.09
N ARG A 134 -13.94 -2.47 -14.00
CA ARG A 134 -13.10 -1.80 -14.99
C ARG A 134 -12.86 -2.77 -16.15
N PRO A 135 -12.98 -2.34 -17.42
CA PRO A 135 -12.68 -3.22 -18.55
C PRO A 135 -11.20 -3.65 -18.51
N GLU A 136 -10.95 -4.95 -18.68
CA GLU A 136 -9.60 -5.50 -18.76
C GLU A 136 -8.91 -5.02 -20.05
N ARG A 137 -7.76 -4.37 -19.90
CA ARG A 137 -6.94 -3.90 -21.01
C ARG A 137 -5.72 -4.82 -21.12
N VAL A 138 -5.21 -5.00 -22.33
CA VAL A 138 -3.96 -5.75 -22.58
C VAL A 138 -2.80 -5.22 -21.73
N ILE A 139 -2.79 -3.91 -21.44
CA ILE A 139 -1.79 -3.26 -20.59
C ILE A 139 -1.81 -3.78 -19.15
N ASP A 140 -2.95 -4.25 -18.64
CA ASP A 140 -3.08 -4.78 -17.27
C ASP A 140 -2.45 -6.16 -17.17
N THR A 141 -2.63 -7.02 -18.18
CA THR A 141 -1.95 -8.32 -18.23
C THR A 141 -0.43 -8.13 -18.32
N ILE A 142 0.02 -7.17 -19.13
CA ILE A 142 1.44 -6.79 -19.22
C ILE A 142 1.93 -6.28 -17.86
N PHE A 143 1.15 -5.44 -17.18
CA PHE A 143 1.47 -4.92 -15.85
C PHE A 143 1.64 -6.05 -14.82
N VAL A 144 0.63 -6.91 -14.67
CA VAL A 144 0.64 -8.02 -13.70
C VAL A 144 1.81 -8.95 -13.95
N THR A 145 2.07 -9.30 -15.21
CA THR A 145 3.20 -10.17 -15.59
C THR A 145 4.55 -9.50 -15.29
N SER A 146 4.66 -8.19 -15.56
CA SER A 146 5.88 -7.41 -15.27
C SER A 146 6.15 -7.31 -13.77
N VAL A 147 5.11 -7.04 -12.97
CA VAL A 147 5.19 -6.98 -11.51
C VAL A 147 5.58 -8.35 -10.94
N ALA A 148 4.93 -9.44 -11.38
CA ALA A 148 5.26 -10.79 -10.93
C ALA A 148 6.72 -11.17 -11.24
N THR A 149 7.19 -10.83 -12.45
CA THR A 149 8.59 -11.04 -12.85
C THR A 149 9.55 -10.24 -11.97
N PHE A 150 9.24 -8.97 -11.71
CA PHE A 150 10.08 -8.13 -10.88
C PHE A 150 10.16 -8.59 -9.43
N VAL A 151 9.00 -8.89 -8.83
CA VAL A 151 8.95 -9.41 -7.46
C VAL A 151 9.75 -10.71 -7.38
N SER A 152 9.64 -11.60 -8.36
CA SER A 152 10.45 -12.82 -8.42
C SER A 152 11.96 -12.53 -8.47
N LEU A 153 12.40 -11.58 -9.31
CA LEU A 153 13.80 -11.15 -9.39
C LEU A 153 14.31 -10.53 -8.08
N ILE A 154 13.49 -9.72 -7.40
CA ILE A 154 13.81 -9.17 -6.09
C ILE A 154 14.00 -10.29 -5.07
N PHE A 155 13.11 -11.28 -5.03
CA PHE A 155 13.20 -12.38 -4.06
C PHE A 155 14.41 -13.31 -4.33
N ILE A 156 14.75 -13.56 -5.61
CA ILE A 156 16.02 -14.23 -5.96
C ILE A 156 17.20 -13.42 -5.43
N ASN A 157 17.21 -12.11 -5.66
CA ASN A 157 18.29 -11.24 -5.21
C ASN A 157 18.40 -11.19 -3.70
N PHE A 158 17.26 -11.18 -3.02
CA PHE A 158 17.18 -11.21 -1.58
C PHE A 158 17.83 -12.48 -1.02
N GLY A 159 17.52 -13.64 -1.60
CA GLY A 159 18.19 -14.90 -1.29
C GLY A 159 19.71 -14.84 -1.58
N CYS A 160 20.11 -14.23 -2.70
CA CYS A 160 21.52 -14.08 -3.04
C CYS A 160 22.28 -13.15 -2.08
N ALA A 161 21.62 -12.09 -1.59
CA ALA A 161 22.17 -11.05 -0.75
C ALA A 161 22.27 -11.43 0.73
N MET A 162 21.55 -12.49 1.17
CA MET A 162 21.43 -12.88 2.57
C MET A 162 22.74 -13.42 3.16
N HIS A 163 23.68 -12.56 3.57
CA HIS A 163 24.98 -13.01 4.07
C HIS A 163 24.86 -13.65 5.46
N TRP A 164 24.87 -14.99 5.53
CA TRP A 164 24.74 -15.76 6.77
C TRP A 164 25.67 -15.31 7.91
N PRO A 165 26.95 -14.97 7.68
CA PRO A 165 27.82 -14.43 8.73
C PRO A 165 27.30 -13.12 9.34
N THR A 166 26.83 -12.17 8.52
CA THR A 166 26.27 -10.90 9.00
C THR A 166 25.00 -11.13 9.82
N VAL A 167 24.11 -12.01 9.36
CA VAL A 167 22.89 -12.37 10.10
C VAL A 167 23.27 -12.99 11.45
N LYS A 168 24.25 -13.90 11.46
CA LYS A 168 24.73 -14.56 12.69
C LYS A 168 25.33 -13.56 13.68
N ASP A 169 26.12 -12.59 13.21
CA ASP A 169 26.72 -11.57 14.06
C ASP A 169 25.69 -10.60 14.62
N VAL A 170 24.66 -10.24 13.85
CA VAL A 170 23.54 -9.44 14.33
C VAL A 170 22.71 -10.21 15.36
N LEU A 171 22.50 -11.52 15.17
CA LEU A 171 21.81 -12.38 16.14
C LEU A 171 22.58 -12.53 17.47
N ARG A 172 23.89 -12.26 17.52
CA ARG A 172 24.66 -12.19 18.77
C ARG A 172 24.27 -10.98 19.63
N ARG A 173 23.66 -9.95 19.03
CA ARG A 173 23.11 -8.77 19.73
C ARG A 173 21.59 -8.72 19.50
N PRO A 174 20.82 -9.63 20.12
CA PRO A 174 19.44 -9.92 19.72
C PRO A 174 18.45 -8.79 20.02
N ILE A 175 18.80 -7.83 20.88
CA ILE A 175 17.88 -6.78 21.33
C ILE A 175 17.35 -5.96 20.15
N GLY A 176 18.24 -5.44 19.28
CA GLY A 176 17.83 -4.65 18.12
C GLY A 176 16.92 -5.41 17.15
N PRO A 177 17.33 -6.60 16.67
CA PRO A 177 16.49 -7.44 15.80
C PRO A 177 15.17 -7.85 16.43
N LEU A 178 15.14 -8.14 17.73
CA LEU A 178 13.91 -8.50 18.44
C LEU A 178 12.93 -7.33 18.48
N ILE A 179 13.41 -6.11 18.73
CA ILE A 179 12.59 -4.90 18.68
C ILE A 179 12.02 -4.71 17.27
N GLY A 180 12.85 -4.87 16.23
CA GLY A 180 12.40 -4.80 14.84
C GLY A 180 11.31 -5.85 14.54
N MET A 181 11.50 -7.09 14.98
CA MET A 181 10.51 -8.17 14.80
C MET A 181 9.20 -7.90 15.55
N CYS A 182 9.26 -7.40 16.78
CA CYS A 182 8.08 -6.98 17.54
C CYS A 182 7.38 -5.79 16.86
N GLY A 183 8.14 -4.81 16.36
CA GLY A 183 7.60 -3.71 15.57
C GLY A 183 6.87 -4.22 14.33
N GLN A 184 7.51 -5.10 13.57
CA GLN A 184 7.05 -5.56 12.26
C GLN A 184 5.86 -6.51 12.31
N PHE A 185 5.88 -7.48 13.22
CA PHE A 185 4.88 -8.57 13.23
C PHE A 185 3.92 -8.52 14.40
N LEU A 186 4.06 -7.56 15.32
CA LEU A 186 3.09 -7.36 16.39
C LEU A 186 2.51 -5.96 16.34
N PHE A 187 3.34 -4.92 16.44
CA PHE A 187 2.83 -3.54 16.47
C PHE A 187 2.18 -3.12 15.16
N MET A 188 2.84 -3.33 14.03
CA MET A 188 2.38 -2.91 12.71
C MET A 188 1.02 -3.50 12.30
N PRO A 189 0.79 -4.83 12.41
CA PRO A 189 -0.52 -5.42 12.10
C PRO A 189 -1.63 -4.95 13.05
N LEU A 190 -1.35 -4.82 14.35
CA LEU A 190 -2.34 -4.37 15.34
C LEU A 190 -2.70 -2.90 15.14
N MET A 191 -1.69 -2.07 14.89
CA MET A 191 -1.86 -0.65 14.64
C MET A 191 -2.60 -0.41 13.33
N SER A 192 -2.26 -1.11 12.24
CA SER A 192 -2.96 -0.97 10.95
C SER A 192 -4.40 -1.45 11.05
N PHE A 193 -4.66 -2.55 11.77
CA PHE A 193 -6.01 -3.00 12.07
C PHE A 193 -6.80 -1.93 12.83
N GLY A 194 -6.26 -1.43 13.95
CA GLY A 194 -6.93 -0.42 14.78
C GLY A 194 -7.19 0.90 14.04
N LEU A 195 -6.20 1.41 13.31
CA LEU A 195 -6.37 2.61 12.47
C LEU A 195 -7.40 2.39 11.36
N GLY A 196 -7.48 1.17 10.81
CA GLY A 196 -8.43 0.84 9.75
C GLY A 196 -9.86 1.03 10.24
N PHE A 197 -10.18 0.53 11.44
CA PHE A 197 -11.50 0.72 12.04
C PHE A 197 -11.78 2.16 12.44
N LEU A 198 -10.75 2.91 12.88
CA LEU A 198 -10.89 4.30 13.29
C LEU A 198 -11.13 5.24 12.10
N ILE A 199 -10.33 5.12 11.04
CA ILE A 199 -10.35 6.03 9.89
C ILE A 199 -11.44 5.63 8.89
N PHE A 200 -11.71 4.33 8.74
CA PHE A 200 -12.65 3.81 7.75
C PHE A 200 -13.79 3.03 8.43
N PRO A 201 -14.70 3.67 9.17
CA PRO A 201 -15.80 3.00 9.87
C PRO A 201 -16.83 2.32 8.94
N HIS A 202 -16.94 2.78 7.70
CA HIS A 202 -17.94 2.30 6.73
C HIS A 202 -17.33 1.76 5.42
N ASP A 203 -16.01 1.71 5.32
CA ASP A 203 -15.32 1.28 4.10
C ASP A 203 -14.42 0.06 4.37
N PRO A 204 -14.95 -1.16 4.18
CA PRO A 204 -14.19 -2.37 4.45
C PRO A 204 -13.07 -2.63 3.45
N ALA A 205 -13.15 -2.11 2.22
CA ALA A 205 -12.08 -2.23 1.24
C ALA A 205 -10.84 -1.44 1.69
N MET A 206 -11.03 -0.21 2.17
CA MET A 206 -9.92 0.59 2.72
C MET A 206 -9.30 -0.05 3.96
N ARG A 207 -10.11 -0.66 4.85
CA ARG A 207 -9.60 -1.44 6.00
C ARG A 207 -8.71 -2.59 5.57
N LEU A 208 -9.13 -3.32 4.53
CA LEU A 208 -8.39 -4.46 4.01
C LEU A 208 -7.05 -4.00 3.41
N GLY A 209 -7.06 -2.92 2.62
CA GLY A 209 -5.86 -2.29 2.09
C GLY A 209 -4.88 -1.84 3.19
N MET A 210 -5.41 -1.21 4.25
CA MET A 210 -4.63 -0.79 5.41
C MET A 210 -4.03 -1.98 6.17
N PHE A 211 -4.85 -3.00 6.45
CA PHE A 211 -4.41 -4.19 7.17
C PHE A 211 -3.27 -4.89 6.43
N PHE A 212 -3.45 -5.19 5.13
CA PHE A 212 -2.43 -5.85 4.30
C PHE A 212 -1.13 -5.04 4.20
N THR A 213 -1.21 -3.71 4.22
CA THR A 213 -0.02 -2.85 4.26
C THR A 213 0.75 -3.02 5.58
N GLY A 214 0.07 -3.15 6.72
CA GLY A 214 0.71 -3.34 8.02
C GLY A 214 1.20 -4.76 8.30
N VAL A 215 0.67 -5.78 7.60
CA VAL A 215 1.21 -7.16 7.69
C VAL A 215 2.39 -7.40 6.73
N ALA A 216 2.70 -6.42 5.87
CA ALA A 216 3.89 -6.46 5.01
C ALA A 216 5.19 -6.67 5.83
N PRO A 217 6.24 -7.31 5.29
CA PRO A 217 7.57 -7.22 5.88
C PRO A 217 8.18 -5.83 5.64
N GLY A 218 9.35 -5.60 6.24
CA GLY A 218 10.16 -4.40 6.01
C GLY A 218 10.47 -4.21 4.51
N GLY A 219 10.37 -2.98 4.05
CA GLY A 219 10.62 -2.62 2.64
C GLY A 219 12.10 -2.37 2.37
N GLY A 220 12.62 -2.82 1.22
CA GLY A 220 14.04 -2.65 0.85
C GLY A 220 14.53 -1.20 0.80
N ALA A 221 13.61 -0.22 0.69
CA ALA A 221 13.90 1.20 0.79
C ALA A 221 14.44 1.61 2.18
N SER A 222 14.17 0.82 3.23
CA SER A 222 14.71 1.05 4.58
C SER A 222 16.22 1.09 4.59
N ASN A 223 16.87 0.20 3.84
CA ASN A 223 18.32 0.10 3.76
C ASN A 223 18.96 1.36 3.17
N ILE A 224 18.34 1.95 2.15
CA ILE A 224 18.81 3.18 1.51
C ILE A 224 18.70 4.34 2.48
N TRP A 225 17.55 4.49 3.13
CA TRP A 225 17.29 5.55 4.09
C TRP A 225 18.14 5.44 5.36
N THR A 226 18.35 4.24 5.87
CA THR A 226 19.27 3.97 6.99
C THR A 226 20.68 4.40 6.63
N PHE A 227 21.16 4.10 5.42
CA PHE A 227 22.47 4.56 4.95
C PHE A 227 22.54 6.09 4.83
N ILE A 228 21.54 6.72 4.21
CA ILE A 228 21.51 8.19 3.99
C ILE A 228 21.50 8.96 5.31
N LEU A 229 20.75 8.49 6.31
CA LEU A 229 20.64 9.16 7.61
C LEU A 229 21.72 8.76 8.62
N GLY A 230 22.68 7.91 8.23
CA GLY A 230 23.80 7.50 9.08
C GLY A 230 23.43 6.50 10.18
N GLY A 231 22.42 5.67 9.95
CA GLY A 231 22.06 4.55 10.82
C GLY A 231 22.91 3.29 10.59
N ASN A 232 22.71 2.27 11.41
CA ASN A 232 23.43 1.00 11.28
C ASN A 232 22.88 0.17 10.11
N LEU A 233 23.54 0.26 8.95
CA LEU A 233 23.15 -0.46 7.73
C LEU A 233 23.19 -1.98 7.89
N ASN A 234 24.16 -2.53 8.64
CA ASN A 234 24.27 -3.97 8.85
C ASN A 234 23.06 -4.51 9.64
N LEU A 235 22.61 -3.75 10.64
CA LEU A 235 21.42 -4.07 11.41
C LEU A 235 20.17 -4.00 10.54
N SER A 236 20.00 -2.95 9.73
CA SER A 236 18.86 -2.81 8.80
C SER A 236 18.78 -4.01 7.85
N LEU A 237 19.89 -4.35 7.17
CA LEU A 237 19.93 -5.46 6.22
C LEU A 237 19.58 -6.80 6.88
N ALA A 238 20.06 -7.03 8.11
CA ALA A 238 19.74 -8.25 8.85
C ALA A 238 18.27 -8.29 9.29
N MET A 239 17.72 -7.17 9.78
CA MET A 239 16.30 -7.10 10.16
C MET A 239 15.38 -7.29 8.96
N THR A 240 15.66 -6.66 7.82
CA THR A 240 14.89 -6.88 6.58
C THR A 240 14.99 -8.33 6.14
N SER A 241 16.17 -8.94 6.22
CA SER A 241 16.42 -10.35 5.88
C SER A 241 15.58 -11.30 6.72
N ILE A 242 15.61 -11.11 8.04
CA ILE A 242 14.86 -11.92 8.99
C ILE A 242 13.36 -11.67 8.82
N SER A 243 12.93 -10.41 8.65
CA SER A 243 11.51 -10.09 8.51
C SER A 243 10.91 -10.61 7.22
N THR A 244 11.59 -10.46 6.09
CA THR A 244 11.13 -11.05 4.82
C THR A 244 10.99 -12.58 4.93
N LEU A 245 11.94 -13.27 5.54
CA LEU A 245 11.84 -14.72 5.75
C LEU A 245 10.70 -15.09 6.72
N ALA A 246 10.54 -14.33 7.80
CA ALA A 246 9.48 -14.55 8.78
C ALA A 246 8.08 -14.26 8.20
N SER A 247 7.98 -13.33 7.24
CA SER A 247 6.71 -12.91 6.66
C SER A 247 5.94 -14.04 6.00
N PHE A 248 6.63 -15.04 5.42
CA PHE A 248 5.98 -16.23 4.85
C PHE A 248 5.11 -17.01 5.85
N GLY A 249 5.44 -16.94 7.15
CA GLY A 249 4.62 -17.51 8.22
C GLY A 249 3.69 -16.48 8.87
N PHE A 250 4.20 -15.30 9.20
CA PHE A 250 3.44 -14.29 9.95
C PHE A 250 2.32 -13.65 9.12
N MET A 251 2.51 -13.44 7.81
CA MET A 251 1.43 -12.90 6.96
C MET A 251 0.22 -13.82 6.94
N PRO A 252 0.33 -15.10 6.52
CA PRO A 252 -0.81 -16.01 6.59
C PRO A 252 -1.41 -16.11 7.99
N MET A 253 -0.59 -16.15 9.05
CA MET A 253 -1.06 -16.19 10.43
C MET A 253 -1.97 -15.00 10.79
N TRP A 254 -1.58 -13.77 10.42
CA TRP A 254 -2.40 -12.58 10.66
C TRP A 254 -3.64 -12.54 9.77
N LEU A 255 -3.52 -12.98 8.52
CA LEU A 255 -4.67 -13.10 7.60
C LEU A 255 -5.70 -14.12 8.11
N PHE A 256 -5.24 -15.21 8.71
CA PHE A 256 -6.10 -16.25 9.29
C PHE A 256 -6.62 -15.93 10.68
N SER A 257 -6.12 -14.88 11.33
CA SER A 257 -6.63 -14.40 12.61
C SER A 257 -7.43 -13.11 12.42
N LEU A 258 -6.81 -11.93 12.58
CA LEU A 258 -7.49 -10.64 12.46
C LEU A 258 -8.01 -10.37 11.04
N GLY A 259 -7.36 -10.92 10.02
CA GLY A 259 -7.81 -10.79 8.64
C GLY A 259 -9.25 -11.30 8.46
N GLN A 260 -9.63 -12.40 9.13
CA GLN A 260 -10.99 -12.94 9.04
C GLN A 260 -12.05 -11.93 9.47
N VAL A 261 -11.76 -11.09 10.48
CA VAL A 261 -12.67 -10.03 10.93
C VAL A 261 -12.84 -8.97 9.85
N VAL A 262 -11.74 -8.55 9.22
CA VAL A 262 -11.76 -7.56 8.13
C VAL A 262 -12.49 -8.10 6.91
N PHE A 263 -12.19 -9.34 6.50
CA PHE A 263 -12.83 -10.02 5.37
C PHE A 263 -14.33 -10.25 5.59
N ARG A 264 -14.73 -10.66 6.80
CA ARG A 264 -16.15 -10.84 7.16
C ARG A 264 -16.92 -9.52 7.07
N ASN A 265 -16.32 -8.42 7.54
CA ASN A 265 -16.92 -7.09 7.43
C ASN A 265 -17.01 -6.58 5.99
N ALA A 266 -16.14 -7.06 5.11
CA ALA A 266 -16.18 -6.77 3.68
C ALA A 266 -17.19 -7.62 2.89
N HIS A 267 -17.82 -8.61 3.54
CA HIS A 267 -18.58 -9.67 2.85
C HIS A 267 -17.77 -10.37 1.75
N ILE A 268 -16.44 -10.49 1.95
CA ILE A 268 -15.52 -11.17 1.04
C ILE A 268 -15.09 -12.49 1.67
N VAL A 269 -15.22 -13.58 0.92
CA VAL A 269 -14.67 -14.87 1.34
C VAL A 269 -13.16 -14.80 1.25
N VAL A 270 -12.46 -15.19 2.33
CA VAL A 270 -10.99 -15.18 2.36
C VAL A 270 -10.46 -16.11 1.25
N PRO A 271 -9.63 -15.61 0.31
CA PRO A 271 -9.14 -16.40 -0.82
C PRO A 271 -7.93 -17.27 -0.41
N TYR A 272 -8.16 -18.24 0.47
CA TYR A 272 -7.11 -19.10 1.08
C TYR A 272 -6.16 -19.71 0.04
N THR A 273 -6.71 -20.27 -1.05
CA THR A 273 -5.94 -20.91 -2.10
C THR A 273 -5.01 -19.92 -2.80
N ARG A 274 -5.51 -18.73 -3.15
CA ARG A 274 -4.68 -17.71 -3.83
C ARG A 274 -3.58 -17.18 -2.91
N ILE A 275 -3.89 -16.96 -1.64
CA ILE A 275 -2.88 -16.55 -0.65
C ILE A 275 -1.80 -17.64 -0.49
N ALA A 276 -2.19 -18.91 -0.42
CA ALA A 276 -1.24 -20.02 -0.32
C ALA A 276 -0.36 -20.13 -1.58
N THR A 277 -0.96 -20.04 -2.79
CA THR A 277 -0.22 -20.05 -4.06
C THR A 277 0.74 -18.87 -4.16
N PHE A 278 0.35 -17.69 -3.68
CA PHE A 278 1.22 -16.52 -3.62
C PHE A 278 2.46 -16.76 -2.74
N VAL A 279 2.25 -17.26 -1.52
CA VAL A 279 3.34 -17.57 -0.57
C VAL A 279 4.30 -18.58 -1.19
N VAL A 280 3.78 -19.67 -1.77
CA VAL A 280 4.60 -20.69 -2.47
C VAL A 280 5.32 -20.07 -3.67
N GLY A 281 4.64 -19.25 -4.45
CA GLY A 281 5.20 -18.57 -5.62
C GLY A 281 6.34 -17.61 -5.30
N LEU A 282 6.38 -17.06 -4.08
CA LEU A 282 7.48 -16.23 -3.59
C LEU A 282 8.59 -17.05 -2.89
N LEU A 283 8.27 -18.21 -2.31
CA LEU A 283 9.26 -19.11 -1.70
C LEU A 283 10.18 -19.74 -2.74
N VAL A 284 9.65 -20.09 -3.92
CA VAL A 284 10.45 -20.67 -5.03
C VAL A 284 11.61 -19.75 -5.46
N PRO A 285 11.38 -18.48 -5.88
CA PRO A 285 12.47 -17.57 -6.26
C PRO A 285 13.43 -17.29 -5.11
N LEU A 286 12.93 -17.17 -3.87
CA LEU A 286 13.80 -17.03 -2.70
C LEU A 286 14.72 -18.23 -2.51
N GLY A 287 14.17 -19.44 -2.61
CA GLY A 287 14.92 -20.69 -2.52
C GLY A 287 15.99 -20.81 -3.61
N ILE A 288 15.67 -20.40 -4.83
CA ILE A 288 16.65 -20.29 -5.93
C ILE A 288 17.78 -19.33 -5.54
N GLY A 289 17.45 -18.14 -5.03
CA GLY A 289 18.44 -17.16 -4.58
C GLY A 289 19.37 -17.69 -3.48
N LEU A 290 18.82 -18.36 -2.47
CA LEU A 290 19.57 -18.99 -1.39
C LEU A 290 20.45 -20.15 -1.91
N GLY A 291 19.93 -20.94 -2.85
CA GLY A 291 20.68 -22.01 -3.52
C GLY A 291 21.87 -21.46 -4.31
N MET A 292 21.66 -20.39 -5.08
CA MET A 292 22.73 -19.70 -5.81
C MET A 292 23.80 -19.14 -4.87
N GLN A 293 23.40 -18.59 -3.72
CA GLN A 293 24.36 -18.12 -2.74
C GLN A 293 25.26 -19.25 -2.22
N LYS A 294 24.68 -20.43 -1.97
CA LYS A 294 25.40 -21.59 -1.43
C LYS A 294 26.29 -22.28 -2.46
N TRP A 295 25.78 -22.49 -3.67
CA TRP A 295 26.46 -23.30 -4.70
C TRP A 295 27.26 -22.47 -5.70
N THR A 296 26.83 -21.24 -6.02
CA THR A 296 27.46 -20.40 -7.04
C THR A 296 27.67 -18.95 -6.55
N PRO A 297 28.48 -18.73 -5.50
CA PRO A 297 28.63 -17.42 -4.86
C PRO A 297 29.15 -16.32 -5.78
N LYS A 298 29.90 -16.67 -6.84
CA LYS A 298 30.33 -15.71 -7.88
C LYS A 298 29.14 -15.14 -8.64
N ILE A 299 28.18 -15.99 -9.04
CA ILE A 299 26.96 -15.59 -9.74
C ILE A 299 26.04 -14.82 -8.79
N ALA A 300 25.89 -15.26 -7.54
CA ALA A 300 25.11 -14.54 -6.54
C ALA A 300 25.62 -13.10 -6.34
N LYS A 301 26.93 -12.89 -6.21
CA LYS A 301 27.52 -11.54 -6.12
C LYS A 301 27.26 -10.71 -7.37
N PHE A 302 27.34 -11.31 -8.56
CA PHE A 302 27.04 -10.64 -9.82
C PHE A 302 25.57 -10.21 -9.91
N MET A 303 24.64 -11.09 -9.54
CA MET A 303 23.20 -10.79 -9.47
C MET A 303 22.90 -9.66 -8.49
N VAL A 304 23.48 -9.69 -7.28
CA VAL A 304 23.35 -8.60 -6.29
C VAL A 304 23.84 -7.27 -6.85
N ARG A 305 24.97 -7.27 -7.57
CA ARG A 305 25.52 -6.05 -8.16
C ARG A 305 24.64 -5.47 -9.28
N ILE A 306 24.16 -6.32 -10.19
CA ILE A 306 23.27 -5.89 -11.28
C ILE A 306 21.98 -5.33 -10.69
N LEU A 307 21.35 -6.06 -9.78
CA LEU A 307 20.04 -5.67 -9.30
C LEU A 307 20.11 -4.43 -8.40
N LYS A 308 21.22 -4.12 -7.73
CA LYS A 308 21.35 -2.87 -6.99
C LYS A 308 21.17 -1.63 -7.88
N GLY A 309 21.71 -1.65 -9.11
CA GLY A 309 21.52 -0.57 -10.08
C GLY A 309 20.18 -0.67 -10.79
N PHE A 310 19.81 -1.86 -11.22
CA PHE A 310 18.61 -2.09 -12.03
C PHE A 310 17.29 -2.01 -11.24
N SER A 311 17.30 -2.40 -9.96
CA SER A 311 16.10 -2.42 -9.10
C SER A 311 15.50 -1.04 -8.91
N THR A 312 16.33 0.00 -8.75
CA THR A 312 15.83 1.38 -8.61
C THR A 312 15.11 1.83 -9.88
N THR A 313 15.70 1.57 -11.05
CA THR A 313 15.10 1.90 -12.35
C THR A 313 13.82 1.12 -12.60
N LEU A 314 13.81 -0.19 -12.32
CA LEU A 314 12.64 -1.03 -12.56
C LEU A 314 11.50 -0.74 -11.56
N LEU A 315 11.84 -0.41 -10.31
CA LEU A 315 10.87 0.06 -9.31
C LEU A 315 10.23 1.38 -9.77
N LEU A 316 11.04 2.33 -10.23
CA LEU A 316 10.56 3.60 -10.75
C LEU A 316 9.68 3.41 -12.00
N PHE A 317 10.08 2.50 -12.91
CA PHE A 317 9.25 2.09 -14.04
C PHE A 317 7.89 1.53 -13.59
N ILE A 318 7.86 0.59 -12.63
CA ILE A 318 6.62 0.01 -12.13
C ILE A 318 5.75 1.05 -11.43
N ILE A 319 6.31 1.97 -10.65
CA ILE A 319 5.56 3.05 -10.01
C ILE A 319 4.95 3.97 -11.06
N ILE A 320 5.74 4.46 -12.02
CA ILE A 320 5.23 5.34 -13.09
C ILE A 320 4.17 4.61 -13.91
N PHE A 321 4.44 3.37 -14.31
CA PHE A 321 3.52 2.58 -15.09
C PHE A 321 2.23 2.28 -14.31
N ALA A 322 2.30 2.00 -13.01
CA ALA A 322 1.14 1.83 -12.13
C ALA A 322 0.32 3.12 -12.02
N ILE A 323 0.97 4.27 -11.84
CA ILE A 323 0.31 5.59 -11.82
C ILE A 323 -0.40 5.86 -13.14
N VAL A 324 0.28 5.67 -14.27
CA VAL A 324 -0.29 5.95 -15.61
C VAL A 324 -1.45 5.00 -15.94
N THR A 325 -1.31 3.72 -15.63
CA THR A 325 -2.37 2.72 -15.89
C THR A 325 -3.56 2.82 -14.95
N ASN A 326 -3.37 3.44 -13.77
CA ASN A 326 -4.38 3.56 -12.73
C ASN A 326 -4.62 5.02 -12.32
N LEU A 327 -4.66 5.96 -13.27
CA LEU A 327 -4.96 7.36 -12.95
C LEU A 327 -6.31 7.52 -12.22
N TYR A 328 -7.29 6.65 -12.50
CA TYR A 328 -8.57 6.61 -11.81
C TYR A 328 -8.43 6.35 -10.29
N ILE A 329 -7.36 5.70 -9.83
CA ILE A 329 -7.11 5.50 -8.39
C ILE A 329 -6.93 6.85 -7.68
N PHE A 330 -6.42 7.87 -8.35
CA PHE A 330 -6.29 9.19 -7.74
C PHE A 330 -7.63 9.89 -7.52
N GLU A 331 -8.69 9.50 -8.24
CA GLU A 331 -10.04 9.99 -7.94
C GLU A 331 -10.58 9.42 -6.62
N LEU A 332 -10.07 8.25 -6.19
CA LEU A 332 -10.38 7.66 -4.89
C LEU A 332 -9.61 8.34 -3.74
N PHE A 333 -8.59 9.16 -4.01
CA PHE A 333 -7.78 9.79 -2.95
C PHE A 333 -8.60 10.82 -2.16
N THR A 334 -9.02 10.39 -0.98
CA THR A 334 -9.64 11.26 0.03
C THR A 334 -8.62 11.69 1.08
N TRP A 335 -8.94 12.72 1.85
CA TRP A 335 -8.09 13.14 2.97
C TRP A 335 -7.89 12.02 3.99
N GLN A 336 -8.89 11.14 4.18
CA GLN A 336 -8.78 9.96 5.05
C GLN A 336 -7.69 9.00 4.57
N ILE A 337 -7.58 8.77 3.26
CA ILE A 337 -6.56 7.89 2.67
C ILE A 337 -5.16 8.48 2.81
N VAL A 338 -5.03 9.81 2.72
CA VAL A 338 -3.76 10.50 2.97
C VAL A 338 -3.35 10.36 4.44
N VAL A 339 -4.28 10.59 5.37
CA VAL A 339 -4.04 10.40 6.81
C VAL A 339 -3.69 8.94 7.14
N ALA A 340 -4.39 7.99 6.54
CA ALA A 340 -4.09 6.56 6.62
C ALA A 340 -2.67 6.25 6.13
N GLY A 341 -2.29 6.78 4.96
CA GLY A 341 -0.97 6.59 4.35
C GLY A 341 0.16 7.21 5.18
N MET A 342 -0.10 8.31 5.91
CA MET A 342 0.85 8.87 6.87
C MET A 342 0.90 8.03 8.17
N GLY A 343 -0.26 7.60 8.66
CA GLY A 343 -0.41 6.93 9.95
C GLY A 343 0.43 5.66 10.07
N ILE A 344 0.43 4.80 9.04
CA ILE A 344 1.17 3.53 9.07
C ILE A 344 2.69 3.76 9.25
N PRO A 345 3.40 4.44 8.32
CA PRO A 345 4.84 4.60 8.43
C PRO A 345 5.25 5.50 9.60
N TRP A 346 4.51 6.58 9.87
CA TRP A 346 4.95 7.59 10.83
C TRP A 346 4.82 7.10 12.26
N LEU A 347 3.72 6.44 12.61
CA LEU A 347 3.59 5.80 13.92
C LEU A 347 4.60 4.65 14.06
N GLY A 348 4.92 3.96 12.97
CA GLY A 348 6.01 2.99 12.91
C GLY A 348 7.36 3.56 13.28
N TYR A 349 7.73 4.70 12.70
CA TYR A 349 8.97 5.40 13.05
C TYR A 349 8.98 5.79 14.52
N CYS A 350 7.91 6.41 15.01
CA CYS A 350 7.78 6.82 16.40
C CYS A 350 7.92 5.63 17.36
N PHE A 351 7.20 4.54 17.10
CA PHE A 351 7.23 3.35 17.94
C PHE A 351 8.59 2.67 17.92
N GLY A 352 9.16 2.44 16.73
CA GLY A 352 10.46 1.78 16.58
C GLY A 352 11.59 2.57 17.25
N TYR A 353 11.60 3.90 17.10
CA TYR A 353 12.57 4.75 17.78
C TYR A 353 12.37 4.74 19.30
N PHE A 354 11.13 4.91 19.77
CA PHE A 354 10.81 4.93 21.20
C PHE A 354 11.22 3.62 21.88
N LEU A 355 10.90 2.47 21.28
CA LEU A 355 11.22 1.17 21.85
C LEU A 355 12.73 0.89 21.84
N ALA A 356 13.43 1.27 20.77
CA ALA A 356 14.89 1.19 20.73
C ALA A 356 15.57 2.08 21.78
N TRP A 357 15.07 3.30 21.96
CA TRP A 357 15.53 4.23 22.99
C TRP A 357 15.25 3.69 24.40
N ALA A 358 14.06 3.16 24.66
CA ALA A 358 13.69 2.55 25.94
C ALA A 358 14.59 1.34 26.27
N CYS A 359 14.96 0.55 25.26
CA CYS A 359 15.92 -0.54 25.37
C CYS A 359 17.39 -0.10 25.31
N ARG A 360 17.66 1.21 25.44
CA ARG A 360 19.00 1.82 25.51
C ARG A 360 19.90 1.47 24.32
N GLN A 361 19.33 1.35 23.13
CA GLN A 361 20.12 1.11 21.92
C GLN A 361 20.91 2.38 21.53
N PRO A 362 22.11 2.24 20.93
CA PRO A 362 22.83 3.36 20.36
C PRO A 362 21.99 4.15 19.35
N HIS A 363 22.32 5.43 19.14
CA HIS A 363 21.57 6.28 18.20
C HIS A 363 21.50 5.69 16.79
N ALA A 364 22.61 5.16 16.27
CA ALA A 364 22.67 4.55 14.93
C ALA A 364 21.77 3.30 14.81
N ASP A 365 21.66 2.51 15.88
CA ASP A 365 20.82 1.32 15.93
C ASP A 365 19.34 1.70 16.10
N SER A 366 19.06 2.67 16.97
CA SER A 366 17.70 3.21 17.17
C SER A 366 17.12 3.81 15.89
N LEU A 367 17.96 4.50 15.12
CA LEU A 367 17.58 5.02 13.81
C LEU A 367 17.29 3.89 12.81
N ALA A 368 18.14 2.86 12.74
CA ALA A 368 17.91 1.71 11.87
C ALA A 368 16.61 0.97 12.23
N ILE A 369 16.35 0.73 13.52
CA ILE A 369 15.13 0.06 14.01
C ILE A 369 13.89 0.90 13.71
N SER A 370 13.95 2.21 13.94
CA SER A 370 12.88 3.15 13.59
C SER A 370 12.51 3.04 12.11
N ILE A 371 13.50 3.20 11.23
CA ILE A 371 13.31 3.21 9.78
C ILE A 371 12.76 1.86 9.31
N GLU A 372 13.32 0.76 9.81
CA GLU A 372 12.88 -0.59 9.46
C GLU A 372 11.43 -0.84 9.88
N THR A 373 11.04 -0.39 11.08
CA THR A 373 9.67 -0.57 11.58
C THR A 373 8.65 0.20 10.74
N GLY A 374 8.95 1.44 10.36
CA GLY A 374 8.02 2.28 9.61
C GLY A 374 7.96 2.00 8.11
N ILE A 375 9.07 1.59 7.49
CA ILE A 375 9.09 1.33 6.04
C ILE A 375 8.57 -0.08 5.75
N GLN A 376 7.34 -0.13 5.23
CA GLN A 376 6.70 -1.35 4.80
C GLN A 376 7.01 -1.70 3.34
N ASN A 377 6.98 -3.00 3.01
CA ASN A 377 7.04 -3.46 1.63
C ASN A 377 5.67 -3.34 0.96
N THR A 378 5.31 -2.13 0.57
CA THR A 378 4.04 -1.83 -0.10
C THR A 378 3.89 -2.58 -1.42
N GLY A 379 5.00 -2.91 -2.10
CA GLY A 379 4.98 -3.72 -3.33
C GLY A 379 4.42 -5.13 -3.10
N ILE A 380 4.85 -5.81 -2.04
CA ILE A 380 4.31 -7.13 -1.67
C ILE A 380 2.83 -7.01 -1.29
N ALA A 381 2.44 -5.96 -0.54
CA ALA A 381 1.05 -5.75 -0.16
C ALA A 381 0.14 -5.54 -1.39
N ILE A 382 0.55 -4.68 -2.33
CA ILE A 382 -0.17 -4.42 -3.58
C ILE A 382 -0.27 -5.70 -4.41
N PHE A 383 0.84 -6.41 -4.58
CA PHE A 383 0.86 -7.64 -5.39
C PHE A 383 -0.03 -8.72 -4.78
N LEU A 384 0.00 -8.88 -3.46
CA LEU A 384 -0.86 -9.83 -2.76
C LEU A 384 -2.34 -9.48 -2.89
N LEU A 385 -2.73 -8.21 -2.68
CA LEU A 385 -4.12 -7.77 -2.83
C LEU A 385 -4.63 -8.00 -4.26
N ARG A 386 -3.81 -7.66 -5.26
CA ARG A 386 -4.15 -7.82 -6.69
C ARG A 386 -4.25 -9.28 -7.12
N TYR A 387 -3.44 -10.15 -6.55
CA TYR A 387 -3.46 -11.56 -6.86
C TYR A 387 -4.57 -12.30 -6.11
N ALA A 388 -4.82 -11.93 -4.85
CA ALA A 388 -5.74 -12.63 -3.97
C ALA A 388 -7.20 -12.22 -4.21
N LEU A 389 -7.47 -10.97 -4.55
CA LEU A 389 -8.83 -10.44 -4.68
C LEU A 389 -9.24 -10.32 -6.14
N ASP A 390 -10.55 -10.40 -6.38
CA ASP A 390 -11.16 -10.09 -7.67
C ASP A 390 -11.55 -8.60 -7.74
N GLN A 391 -11.80 -8.09 -8.96
CA GLN A 391 -12.33 -6.74 -9.12
C GLN A 391 -13.77 -6.64 -8.58
N PRO A 392 -14.17 -5.50 -8.01
CA PRO A 392 -13.44 -4.24 -7.87
C PRO A 392 -12.56 -4.13 -6.60
N GLU A 393 -12.59 -5.13 -5.72
CA GLU A 393 -11.91 -5.08 -4.41
C GLU A 393 -10.39 -5.03 -4.55
N ALA A 394 -9.84 -5.78 -5.52
CA ALA A 394 -8.42 -5.69 -5.88
C ALA A 394 -8.00 -4.26 -6.24
N ASP A 395 -8.90 -3.46 -6.83
CA ASP A 395 -8.63 -2.07 -7.20
C ASP A 395 -8.73 -1.14 -5.99
N LEU A 396 -9.86 -1.18 -5.30
CA LEU A 396 -10.15 -0.33 -4.15
C LEU A 396 -9.12 -0.52 -3.02
N THR A 397 -8.74 -1.76 -2.72
CA THR A 397 -7.83 -2.04 -1.60
C THR A 397 -6.41 -1.53 -1.84
N THR A 398 -5.98 -1.37 -3.10
CA THR A 398 -4.61 -0.94 -3.43
C THR A 398 -4.33 0.54 -3.20
N VAL A 399 -5.37 1.37 -3.05
CA VAL A 399 -5.22 2.82 -2.87
C VAL A 399 -4.45 3.16 -1.58
N VAL A 400 -4.73 2.45 -0.48
CA VAL A 400 -4.06 2.68 0.81
C VAL A 400 -2.57 2.34 0.77
N PRO A 401 -2.13 1.16 0.29
CA PRO A 401 -0.71 0.88 0.07
C PRO A 401 0.02 1.91 -0.80
N VAL A 402 -0.63 2.41 -1.85
CA VAL A 402 -0.05 3.44 -2.73
C VAL A 402 0.12 4.77 -1.97
N SER A 403 -0.90 5.20 -1.24
CA SER A 403 -0.82 6.37 -0.36
C SER A 403 0.31 6.22 0.68
N CYS A 404 0.42 5.05 1.31
CA CYS A 404 1.51 4.72 2.23
C CYS A 404 2.88 4.87 1.56
N ALA A 405 3.05 4.35 0.34
CA ALA A 405 4.32 4.46 -0.40
C ALA A 405 4.70 5.92 -0.68
N ILE A 406 3.72 6.78 -1.00
CA ILE A 406 3.94 8.21 -1.26
C ILE A 406 4.29 8.97 0.04
N MET A 407 3.66 8.62 1.16
CA MET A 407 3.82 9.32 2.45
C MET A 407 5.04 8.85 3.27
N THR A 408 5.58 7.67 2.97
CA THR A 408 6.75 7.07 3.63
C THR A 408 8.01 7.96 3.58
N PRO A 409 8.43 8.53 2.43
CA PRO A 409 9.68 9.29 2.34
C PRO A 409 9.63 10.66 3.03
N VAL A 410 8.45 11.18 3.35
CA VAL A 410 8.25 12.57 3.78
C VAL A 410 9.03 12.90 5.06
N PRO A 411 8.87 12.19 6.20
CA PRO A 411 9.60 12.51 7.43
C PRO A 411 11.11 12.36 7.25
N MET A 412 11.52 11.35 6.50
CA MET A 412 12.92 11.02 6.24
C MET A 412 13.61 12.10 5.41
N THR A 413 12.92 12.62 4.40
CA THR A 413 13.40 13.73 3.58
C THR A 413 13.50 15.01 4.42
N CYS A 414 12.52 15.28 5.30
CA CYS A 414 12.58 16.42 6.23
C CYS A 414 13.79 16.31 7.17
N ILE A 415 14.06 15.14 7.74
CA ILE A 415 15.23 14.90 8.61
C ILE A 415 16.53 15.10 7.82
N TYR A 416 16.61 14.57 6.60
CA TYR A 416 17.78 14.74 5.73
C TYR A 416 18.06 16.20 5.40
N ILE A 417 17.02 16.97 5.01
CA ILE A 417 17.12 18.40 4.73
C ILE A 417 17.60 19.14 5.99
N TYR A 418 17.01 18.85 7.14
CA TYR A 418 17.42 19.45 8.42
C TYR A 418 18.89 19.16 8.73
N GLN A 419 19.37 17.92 8.56
CA GLN A 419 20.77 17.57 8.76
C GLN A 419 21.70 18.35 7.82
N LYS A 420 21.33 18.50 6.54
CA LYS A 420 22.10 19.28 5.56
C LYS A 420 22.15 20.77 5.90
N VAL A 421 21.00 21.35 6.26
CA VAL A 421 20.90 22.75 6.66
C VAL A 421 21.75 23.01 7.91
N LYS A 422 21.64 22.16 8.94
CA LYS A 422 22.44 22.24 10.16
C LYS A 422 23.95 22.14 9.87
N ALA A 423 24.36 21.21 9.03
CA ALA A 423 25.76 21.05 8.64
C ALA A 423 26.30 22.29 7.93
N CYS A 424 25.49 22.90 7.04
CA CYS A 424 25.84 24.15 6.36
C CYS A 424 26.05 25.30 7.36
N PHE A 425 25.15 25.46 8.35
CA PHE A 425 25.30 26.48 9.39
C PHE A 425 26.54 26.27 10.27
N VAL A 426 26.84 25.04 10.65
CA VAL A 426 28.03 24.72 11.45
C VAL A 426 29.31 25.01 10.66
N ASN A 427 29.37 24.63 9.38
CA ASN A 427 30.51 24.91 8.52
C ASN A 427 30.70 26.41 8.29
N ARG A 428 29.60 27.16 8.09
CA ARG A 428 29.66 28.63 7.94
C ARG A 428 30.15 29.31 9.22
N ARG A 429 29.75 28.83 10.41
CA ARG A 429 30.26 29.32 11.70
C ARG A 429 31.74 28.99 11.90
N LYS A 430 32.19 27.77 11.54
CA LYS A 430 33.62 27.41 11.58
C LYS A 430 34.44 28.30 10.65
N HIS A 431 33.97 28.52 9.42
CA HIS A 431 34.65 29.39 8.46
C HIS A 431 34.71 30.85 8.93
N LYS A 432 33.63 31.36 9.53
CA LYS A 432 33.62 32.70 10.13
C LYS A 432 34.61 32.83 11.29
N LYS A 433 34.70 31.82 12.18
CA LYS A 433 35.69 31.79 13.26
C LYS A 433 37.13 31.74 12.74
N MET A 434 37.41 30.97 11.69
CA MET A 434 38.72 30.93 11.04
C MET A 434 39.11 32.31 10.47
N LEU A 435 38.17 33.00 9.80
CA LEU A 435 38.39 34.35 9.30
C LEU A 435 38.60 35.37 10.43
N GLU A 436 37.90 35.24 11.56
CA GLU A 436 38.08 36.12 12.73
C GLU A 436 39.43 35.88 13.43
N GLU A 437 39.91 34.62 13.52
CA GLU A 437 41.22 34.27 14.09
C GLU A 437 42.40 34.75 13.21
N ASP A 438 42.24 34.76 11.88
CA ASP A 438 43.25 35.32 10.95
C ASP A 438 43.33 36.86 11.01
N ILE A 439 42.27 37.55 11.44
CA ILE A 439 42.21 39.02 11.54
C ILE A 439 42.71 39.53 12.90
N THR A 440 42.70 38.70 13.95
CA THR A 440 43.27 39.08 15.26
C THR A 440 44.81 39.07 15.22
N PRO A 441 45.50 40.19 15.48
CA PRO A 441 46.96 40.22 15.48
C PRO A 441 47.48 39.35 16.63
N ARG A 442 48.36 38.39 16.32
CA ARG A 442 49.09 37.62 17.32
C ARG A 442 49.99 38.56 18.12
N GLY A 443 49.53 38.96 19.30
CA GLY A 443 50.37 39.58 20.31
C GLY A 443 51.37 38.57 20.86
N ASP A 444 52.64 38.96 20.81
CA ASP A 444 53.80 38.41 21.53
C ASP A 444 54.25 36.98 21.22
N SER A 445 55.19 36.86 20.27
CA SER A 445 56.38 35.99 20.38
C SER A 445 57.46 36.39 19.34
N PRO A 446 58.76 36.13 19.58
CA PRO A 446 59.86 36.89 19.01
C PRO A 446 60.06 36.67 17.52
N GLN A 447 60.54 37.73 16.85
CA GLN A 447 60.81 37.84 15.42
C GLN A 447 61.43 36.57 14.81
N PRO A 448 60.86 36.01 13.71
CA PRO A 448 61.61 35.10 12.88
C PRO A 448 62.71 35.88 12.15
N ALA A 449 63.93 35.35 12.20
CA ALA A 449 65.07 35.86 11.44
C ALA A 449 64.68 36.06 9.96
N ILE A 450 65.01 37.23 9.42
CA ILE A 450 64.87 37.55 8.00
C ILE A 450 65.79 36.60 7.22
N ILE A 451 65.24 35.54 6.65
CA ILE A 451 65.91 34.80 5.58
C ILE A 451 65.66 35.59 4.31
N SER A 452 66.71 36.23 3.81
CA SER A 452 66.73 36.97 2.56
C SER A 452 66.29 36.09 1.40
N THR A 453 65.55 36.66 0.45
CA THR A 453 65.03 36.02 -0.78
C THR A 453 66.11 35.46 -1.72
N ALA A 454 67.40 35.53 -1.35
CA ALA A 454 68.49 34.89 -2.07
C ALA A 454 68.58 33.36 -1.85
N ASP A 455 68.04 32.82 -0.74
CA ASP A 455 68.17 31.38 -0.44
C ASP A 455 67.08 30.48 -1.06
N LEU A 456 65.98 31.06 -1.56
CA LEU A 456 64.86 30.31 -2.15
C LEU A 456 64.97 30.09 -3.67
N TYR A 457 65.94 30.72 -4.34
CA TYR A 457 66.20 30.52 -5.78
C TYR A 457 67.53 29.81 -6.10
N GLY A 458 68.25 29.32 -5.08
CA GLY A 458 69.54 28.62 -5.24
C GLY A 458 69.48 27.08 -5.25
N LYS A 459 68.33 26.45 -4.95
CA LYS A 459 68.19 24.98 -4.95
C LYS A 459 66.86 24.52 -5.55
N SER A 460 66.63 24.88 -6.82
CA SER A 460 65.66 24.20 -7.66
C SER A 460 66.35 23.82 -8.98
N ASN A 461 67.19 22.79 -8.95
CA ASN A 461 67.59 22.00 -10.12
C ASN A 461 68.55 20.85 -9.78
N LYS A 462 68.21 19.98 -8.80
CA LYS A 462 68.99 18.74 -8.59
C LYS A 462 68.26 17.57 -7.90
N GLY A 463 66.94 17.48 -7.99
CA GLY A 463 66.19 16.41 -7.30
C GLY A 463 64.91 15.95 -7.99
N LEU A 464 64.75 16.21 -9.29
CA LEU A 464 63.54 15.84 -10.03
C LEU A 464 63.86 15.20 -11.39
N GLU A 465 64.99 14.50 -11.49
CA GLU A 465 65.34 13.68 -12.67
C GLU A 465 65.76 12.23 -12.33
N ASP A 466 65.90 11.85 -11.05
CA ASP A 466 66.41 10.51 -10.68
C ASP A 466 65.37 9.53 -10.09
N ASP A 467 64.17 9.98 -9.68
CA ASP A 467 63.15 9.08 -9.09
C ASP A 467 62.06 8.62 -10.09
N LEU A 468 62.24 8.89 -11.38
CA LEU A 468 61.34 8.40 -12.45
C LEU A 468 61.96 7.29 -13.32
N LYS A 469 63.10 6.72 -12.92
CA LYS A 469 63.84 5.71 -13.70
C LYS A 469 63.98 4.32 -13.06
N THR A 470 63.30 4.02 -11.96
CA THR A 470 63.56 2.78 -11.21
C THR A 470 62.31 1.97 -10.87
N ASP A 471 61.37 1.81 -11.82
CA ASP A 471 60.33 0.76 -11.71
C ASP A 471 59.74 0.29 -13.07
N LEU A 472 60.47 0.47 -14.18
CA LEU A 472 60.11 -0.06 -15.51
C LEU A 472 61.19 -0.95 -16.15
N GLU A 473 62.09 -1.53 -15.35
CA GLU A 473 62.95 -2.65 -15.75
C GLU A 473 62.56 -3.93 -14.98
N ASN A 474 61.35 -4.43 -15.21
CA ASN A 474 61.08 -5.85 -14.98
C ASN A 474 59.83 -6.36 -15.74
N THR A 475 59.87 -6.31 -17.07
CA THR A 475 59.24 -7.32 -17.94
C THR A 475 59.72 -7.07 -19.37
N GLY A 476 60.54 -7.98 -19.89
CA GLY A 476 60.99 -7.91 -21.28
C GLY A 476 59.83 -8.07 -22.28
N VAL A 477 59.99 -7.42 -23.43
CA VAL A 477 59.61 -7.82 -24.81
C VAL A 477 59.48 -6.54 -25.66
N ASN A 478 60.27 -6.47 -26.75
CA ASN A 478 60.30 -5.37 -27.74
C ASN A 478 58.96 -5.16 -28.45
N PRO A 479 58.55 -3.92 -28.77
CA PRO A 479 57.54 -3.64 -29.78
C PRO A 479 58.17 -3.25 -31.13
N THR A 480 57.68 -3.87 -32.20
CA THR A 480 57.79 -3.40 -33.60
C THR A 480 56.84 -2.22 -33.86
N PRO A 481 57.12 -1.35 -34.84
CA PRO A 481 56.30 -0.15 -35.07
C PRO A 481 55.16 -0.44 -36.05
N VAL A 482 53.95 0.05 -35.74
CA VAL A 482 52.86 0.16 -36.72
C VAL A 482 52.39 1.61 -36.80
N SER A 483 52.52 2.11 -38.03
CA SER A 483 52.02 3.35 -38.61
C SER A 483 50.53 3.60 -38.35
N VAL A 484 50.17 4.86 -38.09
CA VAL A 484 48.81 5.36 -38.31
C VAL A 484 48.89 6.48 -39.33
N ALA A 485 48.31 6.23 -40.50
CA ALA A 485 48.02 7.21 -41.53
C ALA A 485 46.74 8.00 -41.17
N ASN A 486 46.69 9.21 -41.74
CA ASN A 486 45.64 10.24 -41.72
C ASN A 486 44.19 9.78 -41.61
#